data_AF-A0A920GJ23-F1
#
_entry.id   AF-A0A920GJ23-F1
#
_cell.length_a   1.000
_cell.length_b   1.000
_cell.length_c   1.000
_cell.angle_alpha   90.00
_cell.angle_beta   90.00
_cell.angle_gamma   90.00
#
_symmetry.space_group_name_H-M   'P 1'
#
loop_
_entity.id
_entity.type
_entity.pdbx_description
1 polymer ?
#
loop_
_entity_poly.entity_id
_entity_poly.type
_entity_poly.pdbx_seq_one_letter_code
_entity_poly.pdbx_strand_id
1 'polypeptide(L)'
;MTYGTSPTLTTTVNGLQNGDTAAQTLSTVASVAVGGSKSSSNNYTAGTHALTASSAVERLGYLIAGYTQGTLTVNRKNVTASYTASNKTYDSTDFATVTGSLSGVVSGIVSQFQKQVRYFQMQMWRMVKQLLLSGISIGATDASNYTLQNTTTTTTANISEAALQIIANADAKFVTENDTLVIRV
;
A
#
# COMPACT_ATOMS: atom_id res chain seq x y z
N MET A 1 8.12 -17.07 9.80
CA MET A 1 7.13 -16.04 10.20
C MET A 1 6.94 -15.04 9.07
N THR A 2 5.97 -14.13 9.17
CA THR A 2 5.76 -13.07 8.16
C THR A 2 6.13 -11.71 8.74
N TYR A 3 6.63 -10.80 7.90
CA TYR A 3 6.96 -9.42 8.29
C TYR A 3 5.82 -8.75 9.06
N GLY A 4 6.16 -8.03 10.14
CA GLY A 4 5.18 -7.38 11.03
C GLY A 4 4.64 -8.25 12.17
N THR A 5 5.18 -9.44 12.37
CA THR A 5 4.89 -10.28 13.55
C THR A 5 6.11 -10.34 14.46
N SER A 6 5.92 -10.62 15.74
CA SER A 6 7.03 -10.89 16.66
C SER A 6 7.39 -12.39 16.60
N PRO A 7 8.68 -12.76 16.57
CA PRO A 7 9.08 -14.15 16.62
C PRO A 7 8.79 -14.75 18.01
N THR A 8 8.29 -15.98 18.02
CA THR A 8 8.32 -16.83 19.22
C THR A 8 9.64 -17.60 19.23
N LEU A 9 10.45 -17.38 20.26
CA LEU A 9 11.76 -18.03 20.39
C LEU A 9 11.67 -19.15 21.42
N THR A 10 12.23 -20.31 21.06
CA THR A 10 12.27 -21.49 21.93
C THR A 10 13.68 -22.08 21.93
N THR A 11 13.98 -22.83 22.99
CA THR A 11 15.23 -23.56 23.15
C THR A 11 14.91 -25.00 23.50
N THR A 12 15.66 -25.95 22.95
CA THR A 12 15.55 -27.37 23.27
C THR A 12 16.84 -27.84 23.93
N VAL A 13 16.72 -28.51 25.07
CA VAL A 13 17.84 -29.12 25.79
C VAL A 13 17.84 -30.61 25.48
N ASN A 14 18.96 -31.11 24.96
CA ASN A 14 19.16 -32.52 24.62
C ASN A 14 20.22 -33.15 25.52
N GLY A 15 20.27 -34.49 25.57
CA GLY A 15 21.28 -35.23 26.34
C GLY A 15 20.99 -35.37 27.84
N LEU A 16 19.76 -35.06 28.26
CA LEU A 16 19.27 -35.27 29.62
C LEU A 16 19.35 -36.76 29.98
N GLN A 17 19.80 -37.07 31.20
CA GLN A 17 19.98 -38.44 31.70
C GLN A 17 18.96 -38.75 32.80
N ASN A 18 18.69 -40.05 33.02
CA ASN A 18 17.91 -40.55 34.16
C ASN A 18 16.52 -39.93 34.37
N GLY A 19 15.92 -39.37 33.31
CA GLY A 19 14.62 -38.70 33.40
C GLY A 19 14.67 -37.27 33.94
N ASP A 20 15.86 -36.67 34.10
CA ASP A 20 16.01 -35.27 34.43
C ASP A 20 15.34 -34.38 33.38
N THR A 21 14.74 -33.27 33.82
CA THR A 21 14.12 -32.28 32.94
C THR A 21 15.06 -31.10 32.66
N ALA A 22 14.80 -30.35 31.58
CA ALA A 22 15.53 -29.13 31.27
C ALA A 22 15.49 -28.10 32.41
N ALA A 23 14.38 -28.01 33.14
CA ALA A 23 14.22 -27.10 34.28
C ALA A 23 15.04 -27.51 35.51
N GLN A 24 15.34 -28.80 35.67
CA GLN A 24 16.19 -29.30 36.75
C GLN A 24 17.68 -29.12 36.43
N THR A 25 18.06 -29.28 35.17
CA THR A 25 19.46 -29.27 34.71
C THR A 25 20.02 -27.86 34.46
N LEU A 26 19.17 -26.85 34.31
CA LEU A 26 19.58 -25.45 34.12
C LEU A 26 19.06 -24.55 35.25
N SER A 27 19.94 -23.82 35.95
CA SER A 27 19.50 -22.70 36.81
C SER A 27 19.03 -21.49 36.03
N THR A 28 19.52 -21.36 34.80
CA THR A 28 19.15 -20.27 33.90
C THR A 28 18.97 -20.88 32.53
N VAL A 29 17.77 -20.73 31.97
CA VAL A 29 17.46 -21.17 30.61
C VAL A 29 18.26 -20.33 29.60
N ALA A 30 18.63 -20.93 28.47
CA ALA A 30 19.34 -20.21 27.42
C ALA A 30 18.50 -19.02 26.93
N SER A 31 19.16 -17.88 26.71
CA SER A 31 18.58 -16.77 25.98
C SER A 31 18.80 -16.96 24.48
N VAL A 32 17.91 -16.42 23.66
CA VAL A 32 18.06 -16.41 22.20
C VAL A 32 18.01 -14.97 21.71
N ALA A 33 19.10 -14.50 21.14
CA ALA A 33 19.15 -13.22 20.45
C ALA A 33 18.86 -13.39 18.96
N VAL A 34 18.12 -12.45 18.37
CA VAL A 34 17.87 -12.39 16.92
C VAL A 34 18.72 -11.27 16.34
N GLY A 35 19.62 -11.61 15.43
CA GLY A 35 20.45 -10.65 14.71
C GLY A 35 19.70 -9.96 13.56
N GLY A 36 20.39 -9.08 12.85
CA GLY A 36 19.90 -8.45 11.61
C GLY A 36 19.11 -7.15 11.79
N SER A 37 18.72 -6.56 10.67
CA SER A 37 18.10 -5.24 10.61
C SER A 37 16.61 -5.28 10.94
N LYS A 38 16.17 -4.28 11.71
CA LYS A 38 14.75 -3.96 11.91
C LYS A 38 14.32 -2.82 10.99
N SER A 39 13.05 -2.83 10.61
CA SER A 39 12.42 -1.82 9.78
C SER A 39 12.09 -0.55 10.57
N SER A 40 11.54 0.46 9.89
CA SER A 40 11.11 1.71 10.53
C SER A 40 10.02 1.51 11.61
N SER A 41 9.27 0.41 11.52
CA SER A 41 8.25 -0.01 12.48
C SER A 41 8.78 -0.99 13.55
N ASN A 42 10.11 -1.09 13.69
CA ASN A 42 10.80 -1.96 14.65
C ASN A 42 10.49 -3.47 14.49
N ASN A 43 10.13 -3.90 13.28
CA ASN A 43 9.93 -5.31 12.94
C ASN A 43 11.17 -5.87 12.23
N TYR A 44 11.53 -7.13 12.44
CA TYR A 44 12.59 -7.77 11.66
C TYR A 44 12.24 -7.71 10.17
N THR A 45 13.18 -7.24 9.35
CA THR A 45 13.01 -7.10 7.89
C THR A 45 12.83 -8.46 7.21
N ALA A 46 12.24 -8.49 6.01
CA ALA A 46 12.08 -9.74 5.27
C ALA A 46 13.46 -10.31 4.87
N GLY A 47 13.66 -11.60 5.10
CA GLY A 47 14.93 -12.28 4.88
C GLY A 47 15.25 -13.29 5.99
N THR A 48 16.51 -13.73 6.01
CA THR A 48 17.03 -14.67 7.01
C THR A 48 17.82 -13.91 8.07
N HIS A 49 17.53 -14.19 9.34
CA HIS A 49 18.19 -13.61 10.50
C HIS A 49 18.83 -14.72 11.34
N ALA A 50 20.02 -14.46 11.89
CA ALA A 50 20.69 -15.41 12.77
C ALA A 50 20.00 -15.46 14.15
N LEU A 51 19.80 -16.67 14.68
CA LEU A 51 19.42 -16.90 16.07
C LEU A 51 20.64 -17.37 16.85
N THR A 52 21.00 -16.61 17.88
CA THR A 52 22.18 -16.88 18.71
C THR A 52 21.72 -17.30 20.09
N ALA A 53 21.89 -18.57 20.44
CA ALA A 53 21.63 -19.05 21.80
C ALA A 53 22.86 -18.81 22.69
N SER A 54 22.64 -18.42 23.94
CA SER A 54 23.71 -18.18 24.91
C SER A 54 23.21 -18.21 26.35
N SER A 55 24.14 -18.04 27.29
CA SER A 55 23.87 -17.61 28.68
C SER A 55 23.04 -18.58 29.53
N ALA A 56 22.86 -19.83 29.09
CA ALA A 56 22.38 -20.87 29.98
C ALA A 56 23.44 -21.19 31.05
N VAL A 57 22.98 -21.62 32.22
CA VAL A 57 23.86 -22.02 33.34
C VAL A 57 23.47 -23.42 33.79
N GLU A 58 24.38 -24.37 33.64
CA GLU A 58 24.22 -25.77 34.01
C GLU A 58 24.24 -26.02 35.52
N ARG A 59 23.60 -27.13 35.91
CA ARG A 59 23.56 -27.69 37.27
C ARG A 59 23.58 -29.22 37.20
N LEU A 60 23.54 -29.87 38.37
CA LEU A 60 23.46 -31.32 38.52
C LEU A 60 24.61 -32.09 37.84
N GLY A 61 25.78 -31.46 37.71
CA GLY A 61 26.97 -32.08 37.11
C GLY A 61 26.94 -32.18 35.58
N TYR A 62 25.94 -31.60 34.92
CA TYR A 62 25.95 -31.44 33.46
C TYR A 62 27.00 -30.41 33.03
N LEU A 63 27.44 -30.49 31.77
CA LEU A 63 28.30 -29.52 31.10
C LEU A 63 27.57 -29.01 29.84
N ILE A 64 27.51 -27.69 29.64
CA ILE A 64 27.09 -27.13 28.35
C ILE A 64 28.28 -27.22 27.39
N ALA A 65 28.29 -28.28 26.57
CA ALA A 65 29.35 -28.51 25.58
C ALA A 65 29.35 -27.50 24.41
N GLY A 66 28.25 -26.77 24.23
CA GLY A 66 28.11 -25.72 23.22
C GLY A 66 26.66 -25.34 22.93
N TYR A 67 26.47 -24.39 22.02
CA TYR A 67 25.17 -23.97 21.51
C TYR A 67 25.06 -24.26 20.02
N THR A 68 23.96 -24.89 19.62
CA THR A 68 23.59 -24.98 18.20
C THR A 68 22.80 -23.73 17.83
N GLN A 69 23.37 -22.91 16.95
CA GLN A 69 22.73 -21.68 16.49
C GLN A 69 21.65 -21.99 15.44
N GLY A 70 20.71 -21.06 15.27
CA GLY A 70 19.58 -21.24 14.36
C GLY A 70 19.41 -20.08 13.39
N THR A 71 18.33 -20.15 12.61
CA THR A 71 17.92 -19.06 11.71
C THR A 71 16.44 -18.77 11.85
N LEU A 72 16.07 -17.50 11.81
CA LEU A 72 14.71 -17.03 11.67
C LEU A 72 14.47 -16.58 10.23
N THR A 73 13.50 -17.20 9.56
CA THR A 73 13.06 -16.74 8.23
C THR A 73 11.82 -15.85 8.38
N VAL A 74 11.96 -14.61 7.91
CA VAL A 74 10.89 -13.61 7.82
C VAL A 74 10.47 -13.49 6.37
N ASN A 75 9.28 -14.00 6.06
CA ASN A 75 8.68 -13.88 4.73
C ASN A 75 8.14 -12.47 4.51
N ARG A 76 8.19 -12.01 3.26
CA ARG A 76 7.54 -10.77 2.85
C ARG A 76 6.04 -10.84 3.13
N LYS A 77 5.45 -9.70 3.51
CA LYS A 77 4.01 -9.60 3.72
C LYS A 77 3.30 -9.23 2.43
N ASN A 78 2.26 -9.96 2.07
CA ASN A 78 1.46 -9.64 0.90
C ASN A 78 0.63 -8.37 1.15
N VAL A 79 0.61 -7.49 0.17
CA VAL A 79 -0.21 -6.26 0.18
C VAL A 79 -0.87 -6.06 -1.17
N THR A 80 -2.04 -5.44 -1.15
CA THR A 80 -2.85 -5.18 -2.35
C THR A 80 -3.15 -3.70 -2.44
N ALA A 81 -2.95 -3.13 -3.62
CA ALA A 81 -3.28 -1.74 -3.91
C ALA A 81 -4.73 -1.60 -4.38
N SER A 82 -5.40 -0.57 -3.88
CA SER A 82 -6.75 -0.19 -4.28
C SER A 82 -6.77 1.30 -4.61
N TYR A 83 -7.62 1.68 -5.56
CA TYR A 83 -7.73 3.06 -6.03
C TYR A 83 -9.18 3.47 -6.22
N THR A 84 -9.49 4.70 -5.87
CA THR A 84 -10.76 5.37 -6.14
C THR A 84 -10.52 6.58 -7.04
N ALA A 85 -11.32 6.72 -8.10
CA ALA A 85 -11.31 7.92 -8.93
C ALA A 85 -12.35 8.94 -8.46
N SER A 86 -11.98 10.21 -8.51
CA SER A 86 -12.90 11.31 -8.21
C SER A 86 -13.82 11.60 -9.39
N ASN A 87 -15.10 11.83 -9.11
CA ASN A 87 -16.04 12.37 -10.10
C ASN A 87 -15.63 13.79 -10.50
N LYS A 88 -15.97 14.21 -11.73
CA LYS A 88 -15.71 15.57 -12.22
C LYS A 88 -16.82 16.08 -13.13
N THR A 89 -16.86 17.39 -13.32
CA THR A 89 -17.63 18.00 -14.43
C THR A 89 -16.78 17.97 -15.69
N TYR A 90 -17.42 17.86 -16.86
CA TYR A 90 -16.74 17.94 -18.14
C TYR A 90 -15.91 19.24 -18.26
N ASP A 91 -14.61 19.11 -18.51
CA ASP A 91 -13.66 20.22 -18.62
C ASP A 91 -12.77 20.13 -19.87
N SER A 92 -13.13 19.25 -20.82
CA SER A 92 -12.36 18.95 -22.03
C SER A 92 -10.95 18.41 -21.78
N THR A 93 -10.64 17.88 -20.59
CA THR A 93 -9.34 17.26 -20.28
C THR A 93 -9.43 15.75 -20.02
N ASP A 94 -8.32 15.06 -20.26
CA ASP A 94 -8.16 13.60 -20.07
C ASP A 94 -7.51 13.23 -18.74
N PHE A 95 -7.61 14.14 -17.75
CA PHE A 95 -7.04 13.93 -16.43
C PHE A 95 -8.09 13.43 -15.43
N ALA A 96 -7.72 12.35 -14.74
CA ALA A 96 -8.41 11.80 -13.57
C ALA A 96 -7.59 12.05 -12.31
N THR A 97 -8.26 12.47 -11.24
CA THR A 97 -7.69 12.40 -9.89
C THR A 97 -8.03 11.03 -9.31
N VAL A 98 -7.01 10.29 -8.85
CA VAL A 98 -7.22 9.04 -8.11
C VAL A 98 -6.53 9.10 -6.75
N THR A 99 -7.20 8.52 -5.76
CA THR A 99 -6.65 8.27 -4.43
C THR A 99 -6.40 6.78 -4.25
N GLY A 100 -5.18 6.42 -3.87
CA GLY A 100 -4.79 5.04 -3.62
C GLY A 100 -4.67 4.69 -2.13
N SER A 101 -4.80 3.40 -1.82
CA SER A 101 -4.50 2.80 -0.52
C SER A 101 -3.85 1.43 -0.69
N LEU A 102 -3.16 0.96 0.36
CA LEU A 102 -2.67 -0.41 0.47
C LEU A 102 -3.38 -1.12 1.62
N SER A 103 -3.89 -2.31 1.36
CA SER A 103 -4.35 -3.23 2.40
C SER A 103 -3.23 -4.20 2.79
N GLY A 104 -3.27 -4.68 4.05
CA GLY A 104 -2.29 -5.65 4.58
C GLY A 104 -0.99 -5.03 5.11
N VAL A 105 -0.80 -3.72 5.04
CA VAL A 105 0.39 -3.04 5.60
C VAL A 105 0.48 -3.21 7.12
N VAL A 106 1.70 -3.15 7.65
CA VAL A 106 1.93 -3.06 9.09
C VAL A 106 1.58 -1.63 9.55
N SER A 107 0.87 -1.51 10.67
CA SER A 107 0.47 -0.22 11.26
C SER A 107 1.65 0.74 11.40
N GLY A 108 1.42 2.03 11.15
CA GLY A 108 2.46 3.07 11.17
C GLY A 108 3.18 3.30 9.85
N ILE A 109 2.90 2.50 8.81
CA ILE A 109 3.43 2.70 7.45
C ILE A 109 2.28 3.08 6.52
N VAL A 110 1.94 4.37 6.48
CA VAL A 110 0.99 4.92 5.51
C VAL A 110 1.56 6.21 4.94
N SER A 111 2.46 6.08 3.97
CA SER A 111 2.87 7.22 3.15
C SER A 111 2.11 7.19 1.82
N GLN A 112 1.00 7.92 1.81
CA GLN A 112 0.18 8.43 0.71
C GLN A 112 0.44 7.87 -0.71
N PHE A 113 -0.50 7.08 -1.22
CA PHE A 113 -0.60 6.67 -2.63
C PHE A 113 -1.45 7.65 -3.45
N GLN A 114 -1.19 8.95 -3.35
CA GLN A 114 -1.83 9.93 -4.24
C GLN A 114 -1.07 9.95 -5.57
N LYS A 115 -1.73 9.58 -6.67
CA LYS A 115 -1.15 9.63 -8.02
C LYS A 115 -2.17 10.27 -8.95
N GLN A 116 -1.76 11.25 -9.75
CA GLN A 116 -2.58 11.67 -10.89
C GLN A 116 -2.38 10.66 -12.03
N VAL A 117 -3.47 10.13 -12.61
CA VAL A 117 -3.42 9.12 -13.67
C VAL A 117 -4.15 9.66 -14.90
N ARG A 118 -3.58 9.43 -16.09
CA ARG A 118 -4.20 9.78 -17.37
C ARG A 118 -5.23 8.71 -17.78
N TYR A 119 -6.41 9.11 -18.27
CA TYR A 119 -7.38 8.18 -18.86
C TYR A 119 -6.81 7.54 -20.14
N PHE A 120 -7.21 6.31 -20.45
CA PHE A 120 -6.76 5.60 -21.67
C PHE A 120 -7.87 5.26 -22.68
N GLN A 121 -9.12 5.67 -22.44
CA GLN A 121 -10.23 5.38 -23.36
C GLN A 121 -11.26 6.52 -23.34
N MET A 122 -11.05 7.54 -24.18
CA MET A 122 -12.08 8.51 -24.51
C MET A 122 -12.82 8.02 -25.75
N GLN A 123 -14.01 7.46 -25.62
CA GLN A 123 -15.12 7.75 -26.54
C GLN A 123 -16.46 7.58 -25.79
N MET A 124 -17.44 8.38 -26.20
CA MET A 124 -18.86 8.36 -25.82
C MET A 124 -19.26 9.13 -24.55
N TRP A 125 -20.22 10.02 -24.76
CA TRP A 125 -20.78 10.95 -23.80
C TRP A 125 -21.90 10.19 -23.09
N ARG A 126 -21.94 10.23 -21.75
CA ARG A 126 -22.90 9.50 -20.88
C ARG A 126 -22.55 8.02 -20.66
N MET A 127 -21.77 7.76 -19.60
CA MET A 127 -21.82 6.59 -18.70
C MET A 127 -20.55 6.53 -17.84
N VAL A 128 -20.65 5.85 -16.69
CA VAL A 128 -19.55 5.47 -15.78
C VAL A 128 -18.29 5.14 -16.58
N LYS A 129 -17.18 5.87 -16.35
CA LYS A 129 -15.94 5.66 -17.10
C LYS A 129 -15.01 4.75 -16.33
N GLN A 130 -14.64 3.62 -16.93
CA GLN A 130 -13.61 2.73 -16.41
C GLN A 130 -12.22 3.31 -16.66
N LEU A 131 -11.42 3.38 -15.61
CA LEU A 131 -10.03 3.80 -15.62
C LEU A 131 -9.15 2.57 -15.36
N LEU A 132 -8.22 2.28 -16.28
CA LEU A 132 -7.19 1.25 -16.10
C LEU A 132 -5.93 1.90 -15.52
N LEU A 133 -5.48 1.39 -14.37
CA LEU A 133 -4.24 1.78 -13.74
C LEU A 133 -3.21 0.68 -13.98
N SER A 134 -2.00 1.08 -14.38
CA SER A 134 -0.86 0.18 -14.59
C SER A 134 0.42 0.77 -14.00
N GLY A 135 1.40 -0.10 -13.77
CA GLY A 135 2.68 0.30 -13.15
C GLY A 135 2.51 0.70 -11.69
N ILE A 136 1.63 -0.01 -10.96
CA ILE A 136 1.49 0.15 -9.51
C ILE A 136 2.74 -0.42 -8.87
N SER A 137 3.37 0.35 -8.00
CA SER A 137 4.58 -0.01 -7.26
C SER A 137 4.54 0.59 -5.85
N ILE A 138 5.27 -0.01 -4.91
CA ILE A 138 5.39 0.48 -3.53
C ILE A 138 6.68 1.28 -3.43
N GLY A 139 6.59 2.59 -3.15
CA GLY A 139 7.74 3.50 -3.03
C GLY A 139 8.17 3.81 -1.59
N ALA A 140 7.78 2.98 -0.61
CA ALA A 140 8.06 3.23 0.81
C ALA A 140 9.44 2.74 1.24
N THR A 141 10.02 3.32 2.30
CA THR A 141 11.30 2.89 2.92
C THR A 141 11.33 1.39 3.23
N ASP A 142 10.18 0.82 3.60
CA ASP A 142 10.04 -0.59 3.94
C ASP A 142 9.50 -1.45 2.78
N ALA A 143 9.50 -0.96 1.53
CA ALA A 143 8.91 -1.66 0.38
C ALA A 143 9.51 -3.06 0.14
N SER A 144 10.79 -3.25 0.45
CA SER A 144 11.47 -4.55 0.33
C SER A 144 10.90 -5.63 1.26
N ASN A 145 10.14 -5.25 2.29
CA ASN A 145 9.49 -6.15 3.24
C ASN A 145 8.11 -6.65 2.77
N TYR A 146 7.64 -6.18 1.61
CA TYR A 146 6.32 -6.47 1.09
C TYR A 146 6.36 -7.12 -0.30
N THR A 147 5.33 -7.89 -0.62
CA THR A 147 5.06 -8.40 -1.97
C THR A 147 3.75 -7.79 -2.46
N LEU A 148 3.84 -6.88 -3.44
CA LEU A 148 2.67 -6.30 -4.08
C LEU A 148 1.97 -7.36 -4.94
N GLN A 149 0.69 -7.61 -4.66
CA GLN A 149 -0.07 -8.65 -5.34
C GLN A 149 -0.64 -8.21 -6.70
N ASN A 150 -0.78 -6.90 -6.92
CA ASN A 150 -1.35 -6.36 -8.15
C ASN A 150 -0.56 -5.15 -8.65
N THR A 151 -0.09 -5.24 -9.89
CA THR A 151 0.58 -4.13 -10.61
C THR A 151 -0.36 -3.35 -11.51
N THR A 152 -1.61 -3.84 -11.64
CA THR A 152 -2.70 -3.22 -12.38
C THR A 152 -3.99 -3.26 -11.56
N THR A 153 -4.90 -2.30 -11.77
CA THR A 153 -6.28 -2.35 -11.25
C THR A 153 -7.19 -1.47 -12.09
N THR A 154 -8.50 -1.58 -11.90
CA THR A 154 -9.48 -0.68 -12.51
C THR A 154 -10.28 0.06 -11.45
N THR A 155 -10.69 1.28 -11.76
CA THR A 155 -11.66 2.05 -10.96
C THR A 155 -12.61 2.77 -11.89
N THR A 156 -13.61 3.46 -11.35
CA THR A 156 -14.58 4.21 -12.15
C THR A 156 -14.85 5.59 -11.58
N ALA A 157 -15.14 6.55 -12.45
CA ALA A 157 -15.66 7.86 -12.06
C ALA A 157 -16.81 8.29 -12.98
N ASN A 158 -17.68 9.13 -12.44
CA ASN A 158 -18.74 9.81 -13.18
C ASN A 158 -18.23 11.15 -13.71
N ILE A 159 -18.60 11.46 -14.96
CA ILE A 159 -18.41 12.77 -15.56
C ILE A 159 -19.78 13.43 -15.72
N SER A 160 -20.02 14.48 -14.96
CA SER A 160 -21.24 15.28 -15.04
C SER A 160 -21.15 16.30 -16.19
N GLU A 161 -22.30 16.68 -16.75
CA GLU A 161 -22.39 17.66 -17.82
C GLU A 161 -21.92 19.04 -17.37
N ALA A 162 -21.20 19.74 -18.26
CA ALA A 162 -20.91 21.16 -18.07
C ALA A 162 -22.12 21.99 -18.52
N ALA A 163 -22.47 23.01 -17.73
CA ALA A 163 -23.58 23.89 -18.06
C ALA A 163 -23.23 24.78 -19.27
N LEU A 164 -24.11 24.81 -20.27
CA LEU A 164 -24.05 25.75 -21.38
C LEU A 164 -25.18 26.79 -21.23
N GLN A 165 -24.84 28.07 -21.39
CA GLN A 165 -25.81 29.16 -21.39
C GLN A 165 -25.95 29.72 -22.82
N ILE A 166 -27.17 29.73 -23.35
CA ILE A 166 -27.50 30.37 -24.63
C ILE A 166 -28.26 31.66 -24.32
N ILE A 167 -27.77 32.81 -24.78
CA ILE A 167 -28.39 34.12 -24.58
C ILE A 167 -28.80 34.65 -25.95
N ALA A 168 -30.10 34.93 -26.12
CA ALA A 168 -30.58 35.69 -27.27
C ALA A 168 -30.35 37.18 -27.00
N ASN A 169 -29.54 37.84 -27.83
CA ASN A 169 -29.31 39.27 -27.74
C ASN A 169 -30.31 40.01 -28.63
N ALA A 170 -30.88 41.11 -28.14
CA ALA A 170 -31.62 42.03 -28.98
C ALA A 170 -30.61 42.85 -29.81
N ASP A 171 -30.12 42.27 -30.90
CA ASP A 171 -29.28 42.99 -31.86
C ASP A 171 -30.21 43.85 -32.73
N ALA A 172 -30.63 45.00 -32.20
CA ALA A 172 -31.44 45.94 -32.96
C ALA A 172 -30.59 46.54 -34.08
N LYS A 173 -30.74 46.03 -35.31
CA LYS A 173 -30.36 46.80 -36.50
C LYS A 173 -31.38 47.91 -36.66
N PHE A 174 -31.09 49.10 -36.12
CA PHE A 174 -31.87 50.30 -36.43
C PHE A 174 -31.71 50.61 -37.93
N VAL A 175 -32.62 50.12 -38.77
CA VAL A 175 -32.78 50.66 -40.12
C VAL A 175 -33.65 51.90 -39.96
N THR A 176 -33.02 53.04 -39.69
CA THR A 176 -33.68 54.35 -39.74
C THR A 176 -33.89 54.74 -41.20
N GLU A 177 -34.86 54.13 -41.87
CA GLU A 177 -35.40 54.69 -43.12
C GLU A 177 -36.82 55.16 -42.85
N ASN A 178 -36.99 56.49 -42.80
CA ASN A 178 -38.30 57.12 -42.85
C ASN A 178 -38.87 56.90 -44.25
N ASP A 179 -39.93 56.11 -44.38
CA ASP A 179 -40.66 55.98 -45.63
C ASP A 179 -41.48 57.25 -45.87
N THR A 180 -40.89 58.23 -46.56
CA THR A 180 -41.63 59.42 -47.00
C THR A 180 -42.53 59.03 -48.15
N LEU A 181 -43.82 58.83 -47.84
CA LEU A 181 -44.89 58.70 -48.83
C LEU A 181 -44.93 59.95 -49.73
N VAL A 182 -44.42 59.83 -50.95
CA VAL A 182 -44.65 60.83 -52.00
C VAL A 182 -46.00 60.54 -52.64
N ILE A 183 -47.03 61.30 -52.27
CA ILE A 183 -48.28 61.35 -53.03
C ILE A 183 -48.01 62.22 -54.26
N ARG A 184 -48.10 61.63 -55.47
CA ARG A 184 -48.26 62.39 -56.71
C ARG A 184 -49.76 62.43 -57.04
N VAL A 185 -50.22 63.65 -57.31
CA VAL A 185 -51.60 64.06 -57.62
C VAL A 185 -52.22 63.23 -58.73
#